data_AF-A0A9Q0JAC2-F1
#
_entry.id   AF-A0A9Q0JAC2-F1
#
_cell.length_a   1.000
_cell.length_b   1.000
_cell.length_c   1.000
_cell.angle_alpha   90.00
_cell.angle_beta   90.00
_cell.angle_gamma   90.00
#
_symmetry.space_group_name_H-M   'P 1'
#
loop_
_entity.id
_entity.type
_entity.pdbx_description
1 polymer ?
#
loop_
_entity_poly.entity_id
_entity_poly.type
_entity_poly.pdbx_seq_one_letter_code
_entity_poly.pdbx_strand_id
1 'polypeptide(L)'
;MASSSTRQRRQLAATSSSAADPYTKTDKSRRSGKEEEKGGEEVGWIVTVVIGLGMLRYMSATSNIIHDCDEVFNYWEPLHFLLYNSGFQTWEYRQGNHPHSLLLFLLFSQFALRSYLYINFHQLVGAPASWFFSLFVPDDLNPKVRVFYAVRLFLGAISVVADATLVVALSRNYGKRLASYALAMLCLTSGCFFATTSFLPSSFSMYAMSLSSGLFLLGKHASAVAVASVGVLLGWPFSILAFLPITFYSLAKRFKPTFAAGALTSLALLGLSLLVDYHYYGRWTSSILNLLLYNVKSGGESHLYGVEGPLFYLRNGFNNFNVCFILALLLPLIFPIARRKYGPDLLIVVSPLYIWLGFMSLQPHKEERFAFSSCCI
;
A
#
# COMPACT_ATOMS: atom_id res chain seq x y z
N MET A 1 31.44 -82.24 15.28
CA MET A 1 30.82 -80.91 15.26
C MET A 1 31.92 -79.88 15.00
N ALA A 2 31.75 -79.09 13.93
CA ALA A 2 32.25 -77.74 13.63
C ALA A 2 33.64 -77.28 14.14
N SER A 3 34.45 -76.50 13.43
CA SER A 3 34.55 -76.05 12.03
C SER A 3 35.79 -75.14 12.01
N SER A 4 36.62 -75.27 10.97
CA SER A 4 37.84 -74.51 10.73
C SER A 4 37.61 -73.03 10.43
N SER A 5 38.57 -72.16 10.77
CA SER A 5 38.94 -71.03 9.90
C SER A 5 40.37 -70.55 10.15
N THR A 6 41.20 -70.54 9.11
CA THR A 6 42.53 -69.92 9.13
C THR A 6 42.80 -69.18 7.82
N ARG A 7 43.04 -67.86 7.95
CA ARG A 7 43.93 -66.94 7.20
C ARG A 7 43.74 -66.60 5.70
N GLN A 8 43.62 -65.28 5.47
CA GLN A 8 44.47 -64.34 4.65
C GLN A 8 44.90 -64.76 3.22
N ARG A 9 45.06 -63.89 2.19
CA ARG A 9 44.85 -62.45 1.90
C ARG A 9 45.25 -62.23 0.41
N ARG A 10 44.56 -61.32 -0.30
CA ARG A 10 44.94 -60.53 -1.52
C ARG A 10 45.13 -61.21 -2.89
N GLN A 11 44.43 -60.69 -3.90
CA GLN A 11 45.03 -60.06 -5.09
C GLN A 11 44.06 -59.06 -5.75
N LEU A 12 44.61 -57.98 -6.32
CA LEU A 12 43.96 -56.80 -6.87
C LEU A 12 44.74 -56.43 -8.15
N ALA A 13 44.08 -56.29 -9.30
CA ALA A 13 44.43 -55.50 -10.52
C ALA A 13 43.73 -56.12 -11.77
N ALA A 14 42.74 -55.45 -12.37
CA ALA A 14 42.82 -54.58 -13.59
C ALA A 14 42.79 -55.42 -14.90
N THR A 15 42.01 -55.20 -15.97
CA THR A 15 41.35 -54.04 -16.66
C THR A 15 40.42 -54.70 -17.73
N SER A 16 39.25 -54.22 -18.19
CA SER A 16 39.01 -53.07 -19.07
C SER A 16 37.51 -52.90 -19.45
N SER A 17 37.07 -51.63 -19.53
CA SER A 17 36.09 -50.97 -20.44
C SER A 17 34.69 -51.53 -20.81
N SER A 18 33.72 -50.59 -20.78
CA SER A 18 32.37 -50.51 -21.40
C SER A 18 31.20 -50.87 -20.47
N ALA A 19 30.08 -50.17 -20.36
CA ALA A 19 29.54 -48.99 -21.04
C ALA A 19 28.57 -48.26 -20.07
N ALA A 20 28.31 -46.99 -20.32
CA ALA A 20 27.40 -46.14 -19.55
C ALA A 20 25.94 -46.65 -19.58
N ASP A 21 25.28 -46.64 -18.42
CA ASP A 21 23.84 -46.90 -18.31
C ASP A 21 23.02 -45.76 -18.98
N PRO A 22 21.94 -46.05 -19.71
CA PRO A 22 21.18 -45.04 -20.43
C PRO A 22 20.24 -44.27 -19.48
N TYR A 23 20.37 -42.95 -19.50
CA TYR A 23 19.44 -41.98 -18.91
C TYR A 23 18.01 -42.25 -19.41
N THR A 24 17.16 -42.85 -18.57
CA THR A 24 15.79 -43.25 -18.94
C THR A 24 14.82 -42.05 -18.89
N LYS A 25 13.99 -41.96 -19.93
CA LYS A 25 13.00 -40.91 -20.24
C LYS A 25 11.89 -40.74 -19.17
N THR A 26 11.87 -41.59 -18.15
CA THR A 26 10.86 -41.66 -17.07
C THR A 26 11.02 -40.59 -15.99
N ASP A 27 12.25 -40.10 -15.72
CA ASP A 27 12.47 -39.03 -14.75
C ASP A 27 11.92 -37.66 -15.22
N LYS A 28 11.81 -37.46 -16.53
CA LYS A 28 11.28 -36.22 -17.11
C LYS A 28 9.77 -36.08 -16.85
N SER A 29 9.03 -37.19 -16.87
CA SER A 29 7.58 -37.21 -16.56
C SER A 29 7.32 -36.90 -15.08
N ARG A 30 8.12 -37.49 -14.18
CA ARG A 30 7.98 -37.28 -12.72
C ARG A 30 8.38 -35.86 -12.28
N ARG A 31 9.29 -35.22 -13.02
CA ARG A 31 9.68 -33.82 -12.81
C ARG A 31 8.64 -32.84 -13.38
N SER A 32 8.07 -33.13 -14.55
CA SER A 32 6.94 -32.38 -15.13
C SER A 32 5.74 -32.40 -14.17
N GLY A 33 5.36 -33.58 -13.65
CA GLY A 33 4.25 -33.70 -12.70
C GLY A 33 4.47 -32.93 -11.39
N LYS A 34 5.70 -32.92 -10.85
CA LYS A 34 6.02 -32.15 -9.63
C LYS A 34 6.07 -30.64 -9.87
N GLU A 35 6.44 -30.18 -11.06
CA GLU A 35 6.42 -28.75 -11.42
C GLU A 35 4.99 -28.27 -11.70
N GLU A 36 4.16 -29.09 -12.34
CA GLU A 36 2.73 -28.83 -12.53
C GLU A 36 1.95 -28.83 -11.20
N GLU A 37 2.20 -29.80 -10.32
CA GLU A 37 1.58 -29.88 -8.99
C GLU A 37 1.97 -28.68 -8.11
N LYS A 38 3.25 -28.28 -8.13
CA LYS A 38 3.71 -27.05 -7.45
C LYS A 38 3.10 -25.79 -8.04
N GLY A 39 2.95 -25.72 -9.37
CA GLY A 39 2.27 -24.61 -10.04
C GLY A 39 0.80 -24.51 -9.63
N GLY A 40 0.09 -25.63 -9.57
CA GLY A 40 -1.29 -25.72 -9.10
C GLY A 40 -1.46 -25.28 -7.65
N GLU A 41 -0.56 -25.71 -6.76
CA GLU A 41 -0.57 -25.26 -5.36
C GLU A 41 -0.30 -23.76 -5.20
N GLU A 42 0.59 -23.18 -6.01
CA GLU A 42 0.90 -21.75 -5.97
C GLU A 42 -0.30 -20.92 -6.46
N VAL A 43 -0.94 -21.34 -7.54
CA VAL A 43 -2.16 -20.71 -8.05
C VAL A 43 -3.28 -20.80 -7.01
N GLY A 44 -3.48 -21.97 -6.39
CA GLY A 44 -4.47 -22.14 -5.32
C GLY A 44 -4.22 -21.23 -4.13
N TRP A 45 -2.95 -21.02 -3.75
CA TRP A 45 -2.58 -20.08 -2.68
C TRP A 45 -2.91 -18.63 -3.04
N ILE A 46 -2.55 -18.18 -4.25
CA ILE A 46 -2.84 -16.81 -4.70
C ILE A 46 -4.36 -16.58 -4.73
N VAL A 47 -5.13 -17.54 -5.25
CA VAL A 47 -6.59 -17.48 -5.27
C VAL A 47 -7.15 -17.38 -3.84
N THR A 48 -6.63 -18.17 -2.89
CA THR A 48 -7.05 -18.11 -1.48
C THR A 48 -6.80 -16.73 -0.88
N VAL A 49 -5.63 -16.13 -1.12
CA VAL A 49 -5.27 -14.80 -0.64
C VAL A 49 -6.23 -13.74 -1.20
N VAL A 50 -6.47 -13.77 -2.52
CA VAL A 50 -7.32 -12.79 -3.21
C VAL A 50 -8.78 -12.92 -2.79
N ILE A 51 -9.30 -14.13 -2.68
CA ILE A 51 -10.69 -14.36 -2.23
C ILE A 51 -10.85 -13.95 -0.77
N GLY A 52 -9.91 -14.33 0.11
CA GLY A 52 -9.96 -13.98 1.52
C GLY A 52 -9.99 -12.47 1.74
N LEU A 53 -9.03 -11.75 1.17
CA LEU A 53 -9.01 -10.29 1.23
C LEU A 53 -10.25 -9.69 0.54
N GLY A 54 -10.59 -10.18 -0.65
CA GLY A 54 -11.71 -9.68 -1.44
C GLY A 54 -13.05 -9.74 -0.72
N MET A 55 -13.33 -10.84 -0.01
CA MET A 55 -14.54 -10.97 0.80
C MET A 55 -14.59 -9.91 1.90
N LEU A 56 -13.50 -9.72 2.65
CA LEU A 56 -13.46 -8.74 3.74
C LEU A 56 -13.50 -7.30 3.24
N ARG A 57 -12.84 -6.98 2.12
CA ARG A 57 -12.91 -5.65 1.49
C ARG A 57 -14.30 -5.37 0.92
N TYR A 58 -14.97 -6.38 0.37
CA TYR A 58 -16.36 -6.27 -0.08
C TYR A 58 -17.32 -6.01 1.09
N MET A 59 -17.15 -6.74 2.20
CA MET A 59 -17.92 -6.50 3.43
C MET A 59 -17.68 -5.08 3.94
N SER A 60 -16.43 -4.61 3.97
CA SER A 60 -16.11 -3.24 4.35
C SER A 60 -16.78 -2.22 3.42
N ALA A 61 -16.74 -2.43 2.10
CA ALA A 61 -17.31 -1.48 1.15
C ALA A 61 -18.82 -1.30 1.35
N THR A 62 -19.52 -2.37 1.74
CA THR A 62 -20.98 -2.42 1.87
C THR A 62 -21.51 -2.11 3.27
N SER A 63 -20.76 -2.42 4.33
CA SER A 63 -21.24 -2.32 5.72
C SER A 63 -20.50 -1.30 6.60
N ASN A 64 -19.31 -0.85 6.18
CA ASN A 64 -18.54 0.11 6.97
C ASN A 64 -19.16 1.51 6.88
N ILE A 65 -19.14 2.22 8.01
CA ILE A 65 -19.58 3.61 8.10
C ILE A 65 -18.48 4.57 7.61
N ILE A 66 -18.83 5.85 7.42
CA ILE A 66 -17.86 6.92 7.19
C ILE A 66 -17.45 7.46 8.55
N HIS A 67 -16.17 7.29 8.90
CA HIS A 67 -15.63 7.65 10.23
C HIS A 67 -15.08 9.07 10.28
N ASP A 68 -14.76 9.66 9.12
CA ASP A 68 -14.03 10.92 9.02
C ASP A 68 -14.82 11.95 8.21
N CYS A 69 -14.93 13.17 8.75
CA CYS A 69 -15.59 14.28 8.07
C CYS A 69 -14.81 14.78 6.84
N ASP A 70 -13.47 14.66 6.81
CA ASP A 70 -12.69 14.96 5.60
C ASP A 70 -13.08 14.03 4.46
N GLU A 71 -13.39 12.76 4.75
CA GLU A 71 -13.84 11.82 3.73
C GLU A 71 -15.07 12.37 2.99
N VAL A 72 -16.04 12.87 3.76
CA VAL A 72 -17.27 13.44 3.22
C VAL A 72 -17.00 14.75 2.50
N PHE A 73 -16.47 15.75 3.20
CA PHE A 73 -16.45 17.13 2.70
C PHE A 73 -15.29 17.42 1.74
N ASN A 74 -14.16 16.73 1.86
CA ASN A 74 -13.00 16.95 1.00
C ASN A 74 -12.92 15.97 -0.19
N TYR A 75 -13.65 14.83 -0.17
CA TYR A 75 -13.55 13.84 -1.25
C TYR A 75 -14.90 13.44 -1.84
N TRP A 76 -15.87 12.99 -1.03
CA TRP A 76 -17.18 12.59 -1.55
C TRP A 76 -17.97 13.75 -2.14
N GLU A 77 -18.07 14.87 -1.43
CA GLU A 77 -18.78 16.07 -1.88
C GLU A 77 -18.16 16.68 -3.16
N PRO A 78 -16.84 16.90 -3.25
CA PRO A 78 -16.23 17.37 -4.48
C PRO A 78 -16.32 16.38 -5.64
N LEU A 79 -16.22 15.06 -5.40
CA LEU A 79 -16.47 14.06 -6.45
C LEU A 79 -17.92 14.11 -6.93
N HIS A 80 -18.89 14.23 -6.02
CA HIS A 80 -20.31 14.38 -6.36
C HIS A 80 -20.54 15.68 -7.14
N PHE A 81 -19.88 16.77 -6.78
CA PHE A 81 -19.89 18.03 -7.54
C PHE A 81 -19.41 17.85 -8.98
N LEU A 82 -18.29 17.14 -9.20
CA LEU A 82 -17.79 16.89 -10.55
C LEU A 82 -18.69 15.96 -11.38
N LEU A 83 -19.39 15.01 -10.75
CA LEU A 83 -20.25 14.06 -11.44
C LEU A 83 -21.64 14.62 -11.77
N TYR A 84 -22.18 15.46 -10.88
CA TYR A 84 -23.59 15.87 -10.93
C TYR A 84 -23.80 17.38 -10.94
N ASN A 85 -22.73 18.19 -10.99
CA ASN A 85 -22.77 19.65 -10.88
C ASN A 85 -23.58 20.15 -9.66
N SER A 86 -23.57 19.37 -8.58
CA SER A 86 -24.29 19.65 -7.33
C SER A 86 -23.49 19.10 -6.15
N GLY A 87 -23.54 19.75 -4.99
CA GLY A 87 -22.74 19.38 -3.81
C GLY A 87 -21.84 20.51 -3.35
N PHE A 88 -21.06 20.25 -2.30
CA PHE A 88 -20.20 21.23 -1.66
C PHE A 88 -18.74 21.13 -2.11
N GLN A 89 -18.06 22.28 -2.12
CA GLN A 89 -16.61 22.36 -2.22
C GLN A 89 -16.09 23.13 -1.01
N THR A 90 -15.13 22.56 -0.30
CA THR A 90 -14.51 23.22 0.85
C THR A 90 -13.59 24.35 0.38
N TRP A 91 -13.17 25.20 1.32
CA TRP A 91 -12.21 26.27 1.06
C TRP A 91 -10.86 25.73 0.54
N GLU A 92 -10.52 24.47 0.84
CA GLU A 92 -9.30 23.81 0.36
C GLU A 92 -9.27 23.63 -1.16
N TYR A 93 -10.45 23.51 -1.78
CA TYR A 93 -10.69 23.43 -3.22
C TYR A 93 -11.10 24.76 -3.85
N ARG A 94 -11.20 25.84 -3.07
CA ARG A 94 -11.65 27.14 -3.55
C ARG A 94 -10.66 27.70 -4.57
N GLN A 95 -11.20 28.25 -5.65
CA GLN A 95 -10.45 29.06 -6.61
C GLN A 95 -10.14 30.43 -5.98
N GLY A 96 -8.86 30.78 -5.90
CA GLY A 96 -8.46 32.13 -5.49
C GLY A 96 -8.56 33.09 -6.67
N ASN A 97 -9.44 34.09 -6.61
CA ASN A 97 -9.45 35.19 -7.57
C ASN A 97 -8.32 36.19 -7.23
N HIS A 98 -7.31 36.30 -8.12
CA HIS A 98 -6.29 37.35 -8.36
C HIS A 98 -5.46 37.95 -7.18
N PRO A 99 -4.14 38.27 -7.34
CA PRO A 99 -3.64 39.30 -8.28
C PRO A 99 -2.22 39.09 -8.88
N HIS A 100 -1.81 40.04 -9.76
CA HIS A 100 -0.60 40.11 -10.59
C HIS A 100 0.76 40.26 -9.85
N SER A 101 0.88 39.91 -8.56
CA SER A 101 2.10 40.18 -7.77
C SER A 101 2.76 38.91 -7.21
N LEU A 102 4.02 38.70 -7.58
CA LEU A 102 4.85 37.56 -7.18
C LEU A 102 5.09 37.48 -5.65
N LEU A 103 5.15 38.63 -4.98
CA LEU A 103 5.29 38.71 -3.52
C LEU A 103 4.01 38.23 -2.80
N LEU A 104 2.85 38.45 -3.44
CA LEU A 104 1.55 38.07 -2.93
C LEU A 104 1.20 36.61 -3.27
N PHE A 105 1.73 36.06 -4.36
CA PHE A 105 1.68 34.63 -4.69
C PHE A 105 2.26 33.76 -3.57
N LEU A 106 3.31 34.25 -2.88
CA LEU A 106 3.91 33.58 -1.73
C LEU A 106 3.13 33.78 -0.41
N LEU A 107 2.31 34.83 -0.31
CA LEU A 107 1.46 35.12 0.85
C LEU A 107 0.06 34.48 0.74
N PHE A 108 -0.45 34.27 -0.48
CA PHE A 108 -1.75 33.64 -0.76
C PHE A 108 -1.69 32.11 -0.93
N SER A 109 -0.97 31.45 -0.03
CA SER A 109 -1.10 30.01 0.23
C SER A 109 -2.46 29.64 0.88
N GLN A 110 -3.49 30.48 0.72
CA GLN A 110 -4.76 30.36 1.43
C GLN A 110 -5.79 29.47 0.70
N PHE A 111 -5.56 29.10 -0.57
CA PHE A 111 -6.51 28.32 -1.38
C PHE A 111 -5.76 27.38 -2.34
N ALA A 112 -6.38 26.25 -2.72
CA ALA A 112 -5.79 25.14 -3.49
C ALA A 112 -4.78 24.27 -2.70
N LEU A 113 -5.24 23.69 -1.59
CA LEU A 113 -4.45 22.77 -0.74
C LEU A 113 -4.56 21.31 -1.18
N ARG A 114 -5.62 20.97 -1.92
CA ARG A 114 -5.88 19.61 -2.41
C ARG A 114 -5.82 19.59 -3.94
N SER A 115 -5.16 18.58 -4.50
CA SER A 115 -5.11 18.45 -5.96
C SER A 115 -6.40 17.81 -6.47
N TYR A 116 -6.94 18.36 -7.57
CA TYR A 116 -8.05 17.74 -8.30
C TYR A 116 -7.63 16.42 -8.97
N LEU A 117 -6.32 16.17 -9.14
CA LEU A 117 -5.81 14.92 -9.70
C LEU A 117 -6.27 13.70 -8.91
N TYR A 118 -6.27 13.79 -7.58
CA TYR A 118 -6.71 12.69 -6.72
C TYR A 118 -8.20 12.38 -6.92
N ILE A 119 -9.04 13.42 -7.07
CA ILE A 119 -10.47 13.24 -7.34
C ILE A 119 -10.70 12.67 -8.72
N ASN A 120 -10.05 13.23 -9.76
CA ASN A 120 -10.17 12.76 -11.13
C ASN A 120 -9.79 11.27 -11.25
N PHE A 121 -8.78 10.81 -10.51
CA PHE A 121 -8.41 9.40 -10.47
C PHE A 121 -9.58 8.50 -10.03
N HIS A 122 -10.38 8.93 -9.05
CA HIS A 122 -11.56 8.19 -8.60
C HIS A 122 -12.79 8.45 -9.49
N GLN A 123 -12.85 9.61 -10.14
CA GLN A 123 -13.84 9.93 -11.17
C GLN A 123 -13.73 8.99 -12.38
N LEU A 124 -12.56 8.39 -12.65
CA LEU A 124 -12.40 7.34 -13.67
C LEU A 124 -13.36 6.16 -13.47
N VAL A 125 -13.76 5.89 -12.23
CA VAL A 125 -14.78 4.88 -11.90
C VAL A 125 -16.14 5.52 -11.65
N GLY A 126 -16.17 6.65 -10.96
CA GLY A 126 -17.40 7.36 -10.63
C GLY A 126 -18.21 7.78 -11.86
N ALA A 127 -17.56 8.28 -12.92
CA ALA A 127 -18.25 8.80 -14.11
C ALA A 127 -18.86 7.70 -15.00
N PRO A 128 -18.14 6.60 -15.33
CA PRO A 128 -18.77 5.47 -16.01
C PRO A 128 -19.89 4.85 -15.16
N ALA A 129 -19.72 4.75 -13.85
CA ALA A 129 -20.75 4.23 -12.96
C ALA A 129 -21.99 5.14 -12.91
N SER A 130 -21.82 6.46 -12.84
CA SER A 130 -22.93 7.41 -12.85
C SER A 130 -23.70 7.35 -14.16
N TRP A 131 -22.98 7.31 -15.28
CA TRP A 131 -23.60 7.14 -16.60
C TRP A 131 -24.36 5.82 -16.70
N PHE A 132 -23.72 4.69 -16.34
CA PHE A 132 -24.34 3.36 -16.40
C PHE A 132 -25.59 3.28 -15.52
N PHE A 133 -25.52 3.69 -14.26
CA PHE A 133 -26.68 3.61 -13.37
C PHE A 133 -27.78 4.61 -13.76
N SER A 134 -27.45 5.78 -14.30
CA SER A 134 -28.48 6.69 -14.81
C SER A 134 -29.26 6.14 -16.01
N LEU A 135 -28.66 5.22 -16.77
CA LEU A 135 -29.27 4.65 -17.97
C LEU A 135 -30.11 3.40 -17.66
N PHE A 136 -29.66 2.58 -16.70
CA PHE A 136 -30.23 1.24 -16.47
C PHE A 136 -30.94 1.07 -15.13
N VAL A 137 -30.78 2.01 -14.19
CA VAL A 137 -31.40 1.93 -12.86
C VAL A 137 -32.45 3.04 -12.77
N PRO A 138 -33.73 2.69 -12.50
CA PRO A 138 -34.76 3.71 -12.33
C PRO A 138 -34.48 4.58 -11.08
N ASP A 139 -34.94 5.84 -11.13
CA ASP A 139 -34.57 6.87 -10.15
C ASP A 139 -34.99 6.54 -8.71
N ASP A 140 -36.06 5.76 -8.55
CA ASP A 140 -36.56 5.26 -7.26
C ASP A 140 -35.56 4.34 -6.53
N LEU A 141 -34.61 3.76 -7.27
CA LEU A 141 -33.56 2.89 -6.75
C LEU A 141 -32.26 3.61 -6.37
N ASN A 142 -32.30 4.94 -6.24
CA ASN A 142 -31.21 5.81 -5.78
C ASN A 142 -29.87 5.55 -6.51
N PRO A 143 -29.76 5.84 -7.81
CA PRO A 143 -28.57 5.53 -8.62
C PRO A 143 -27.27 6.14 -8.05
N LYS A 144 -27.35 7.30 -7.37
CA LYS A 144 -26.21 7.96 -6.71
C LYS A 144 -25.59 7.12 -5.59
N VAL A 145 -26.41 6.41 -4.81
CA VAL A 145 -25.94 5.51 -3.74
C VAL A 145 -25.19 4.32 -4.33
N ARG A 146 -25.58 3.85 -5.52
CA ARG A 146 -24.87 2.78 -6.24
C ARG A 146 -23.50 3.25 -6.75
N VAL A 147 -23.39 4.49 -7.19
CA VAL A 147 -22.09 5.10 -7.56
C VAL A 147 -21.16 5.19 -6.35
N PHE A 148 -21.70 5.59 -5.18
CA PHE A 148 -20.94 5.58 -3.93
C PHE A 148 -20.35 4.19 -3.62
N TYR A 149 -21.18 3.13 -3.68
CA TYR A 149 -20.68 1.76 -3.48
C TYR A 149 -19.72 1.31 -4.57
N ALA A 150 -19.90 1.73 -5.83
CA ALA A 150 -18.97 1.39 -6.91
C ALA A 150 -17.56 1.96 -6.66
N VAL A 151 -17.46 3.21 -6.18
CA VAL A 151 -16.17 3.82 -5.81
C VAL A 151 -15.56 3.12 -4.59
N ARG A 152 -16.35 2.75 -3.57
CA ARG A 152 -15.86 1.99 -2.41
C ARG A 152 -15.36 0.59 -2.79
N LEU A 153 -16.06 -0.10 -3.68
CA LEU A 153 -15.62 -1.39 -4.21
C LEU A 153 -14.32 -1.27 -5.00
N PHE A 154 -14.15 -0.18 -5.75
CA PHE A 154 -12.89 0.11 -6.45
C PHE A 154 -11.72 0.34 -5.48
N LEU A 155 -11.92 1.12 -4.42
CA LEU A 155 -10.93 1.29 -3.34
C LEU A 155 -10.55 -0.06 -2.72
N GLY A 156 -11.57 -0.87 -2.38
CA GLY A 156 -11.38 -2.22 -1.86
C GLY A 156 -10.60 -3.11 -2.84
N ALA A 157 -10.88 -3.05 -4.13
CA ALA A 157 -10.16 -3.82 -5.15
C ALA A 157 -8.67 -3.42 -5.26
N ILE A 158 -8.36 -2.12 -5.21
CA ILE A 158 -6.96 -1.64 -5.18
C ILE A 158 -6.25 -2.19 -3.93
N SER A 159 -6.92 -2.12 -2.76
CA SER A 159 -6.40 -2.69 -1.52
C SER A 159 -6.10 -4.18 -1.65
N VAL A 160 -7.02 -4.98 -2.21
CA VAL A 160 -6.81 -6.42 -2.43
C VAL A 160 -5.57 -6.67 -3.26
N VAL A 161 -5.38 -5.95 -4.38
CA VAL A 161 -4.21 -6.15 -5.25
C VAL A 161 -2.92 -5.80 -4.52
N ALA A 162 -2.90 -4.70 -3.78
CA ALA A 162 -1.73 -4.25 -3.03
C ALA A 162 -1.35 -5.23 -1.91
N ASP A 163 -2.31 -5.58 -1.05
CA ASP A 163 -2.11 -6.48 0.09
C ASP A 163 -1.84 -7.92 -0.36
N ALA A 164 -2.51 -8.40 -1.41
CA ALA A 164 -2.22 -9.73 -1.98
C ALA A 164 -0.80 -9.81 -2.52
N THR A 165 -0.30 -8.74 -3.16
CA THR A 165 1.09 -8.69 -3.63
C THR A 165 2.08 -8.80 -2.46
N LEU A 166 1.81 -8.12 -1.35
CA LEU A 166 2.61 -8.22 -0.12
C LEU A 166 2.59 -9.64 0.45
N VAL A 167 1.40 -10.23 0.63
CA VAL A 167 1.25 -11.59 1.18
C VAL A 167 1.92 -12.65 0.30
N VAL A 168 1.77 -12.54 -1.02
CA VAL A 168 2.43 -13.45 -1.98
C VAL A 168 3.95 -13.28 -1.91
N ALA A 169 4.45 -12.04 -1.83
CA ALA A 169 5.89 -11.78 -1.69
C ALA A 169 6.44 -12.36 -0.38
N LEU A 170 5.71 -12.24 0.73
CA LEU A 170 6.08 -12.87 2.00
C LEU A 170 6.09 -14.39 1.88
N SER A 171 5.13 -14.99 1.19
CA SER A 171 5.05 -16.45 1.04
C SER A 171 6.23 -17.01 0.27
N ARG A 172 6.69 -16.30 -0.76
CA ARG A 172 7.85 -16.68 -1.59
C ARG A 172 9.18 -16.51 -0.87
N ASN A 173 9.33 -15.48 -0.03
CA ASN A 173 10.60 -15.20 0.65
C ASN A 173 10.74 -15.92 2.00
N TYR A 174 9.66 -16.05 2.75
CA TYR A 174 9.69 -16.47 4.16
C TYR A 174 8.81 -17.68 4.47
N GLY A 175 8.11 -18.20 3.45
CA GLY A 175 7.28 -19.39 3.52
C GLY A 175 5.80 -19.13 3.80
N LYS A 176 4.96 -20.07 3.39
CA LYS A 176 3.48 -19.98 3.48
C LYS A 176 2.99 -19.69 4.90
N ARG A 177 3.63 -20.23 5.95
CA ARG A 177 3.20 -20.01 7.35
C ARG A 177 3.22 -18.54 7.78
N LEU A 178 4.31 -17.83 7.51
CA LEU A 178 4.40 -16.40 7.86
C LEU A 178 3.39 -15.59 7.05
N ALA A 179 3.24 -15.91 5.77
CA ALA A 179 2.27 -15.27 4.91
C ALA A 179 0.82 -15.53 5.33
N SER A 180 0.49 -16.72 5.84
CA SER A 180 -0.83 -17.04 6.41
C SER A 180 -1.10 -16.22 7.66
N TYR A 181 -0.10 -15.99 8.51
CA TYR A 181 -0.25 -15.07 9.64
C TYR A 181 -0.48 -13.65 9.15
N ALA A 182 0.35 -13.12 8.24
CA ALA A 182 0.14 -11.78 7.68
C ALA A 182 -1.25 -11.62 7.04
N LEU A 183 -1.70 -12.61 6.27
CA LEU A 183 -3.05 -12.64 5.67
C LEU A 183 -4.15 -12.58 6.74
N ALA A 184 -4.06 -13.43 7.77
CA ALA A 184 -5.04 -13.43 8.86
C ALA A 184 -5.12 -12.05 9.53
N MET A 185 -3.98 -11.39 9.71
CA MET A 185 -3.89 -10.08 10.37
C MET A 185 -4.49 -8.98 9.48
N LEU A 186 -4.20 -9.00 8.17
CA LEU A 186 -4.79 -8.06 7.21
C LEU A 186 -6.31 -8.23 7.07
N CYS A 187 -6.82 -9.46 7.25
CA CYS A 187 -8.26 -9.75 7.21
C CYS A 187 -9.00 -9.44 8.53
N LEU A 188 -8.36 -9.68 9.68
CA LEU A 188 -9.05 -9.68 10.98
C LEU A 188 -8.82 -8.40 11.81
N THR A 189 -7.96 -7.49 11.37
CA THR A 189 -7.75 -6.21 12.06
C THR A 189 -8.82 -5.21 11.68
N SER A 190 -9.44 -4.56 12.67
CA SER A 190 -10.44 -3.51 12.46
C SER A 190 -9.81 -2.33 11.71
N GLY A 191 -8.54 -2.01 12.02
CA GLY A 191 -7.70 -1.07 11.30
C GLY A 191 -7.81 -1.19 9.78
N CYS A 192 -7.45 -2.37 9.27
CA CYS A 192 -7.49 -2.63 7.84
C CYS A 192 -8.93 -2.65 7.33
N PHE A 193 -9.88 -3.15 8.13
CA PHE A 193 -11.28 -3.20 7.71
C PHE A 193 -11.82 -1.82 7.35
N PHE A 194 -11.65 -0.79 8.19
CA PHE A 194 -12.17 0.54 7.84
C PHE A 194 -11.29 1.28 6.81
N ALA A 195 -9.96 1.22 6.94
CA ALA A 195 -9.08 2.08 6.16
C ALA A 195 -9.12 1.76 4.65
N THR A 196 -9.46 0.52 4.30
CA THR A 196 -9.37 0.00 2.93
C THR A 196 -10.53 0.34 2.01
N THR A 197 -11.58 0.97 2.54
CA THR A 197 -12.69 1.49 1.74
C THR A 197 -13.01 2.95 2.03
N SER A 198 -12.21 3.57 2.90
CA SER A 198 -12.22 5.01 3.14
C SER A 198 -11.63 5.77 1.96
N PHE A 199 -12.38 6.76 1.47
CA PHE A 199 -11.94 7.63 0.38
C PHE A 199 -11.01 8.74 0.89
N LEU A 200 -9.83 8.37 1.38
CA LEU A 200 -8.80 9.30 1.85
C LEU A 200 -7.44 9.04 1.17
N PRO A 201 -6.62 10.10 0.98
CA PRO A 201 -5.28 9.94 0.44
C PRO A 201 -4.36 9.14 1.37
N SER A 202 -4.60 9.13 2.68
CA SER A 202 -3.85 8.29 3.62
C SER A 202 -4.10 6.78 3.40
N SER A 203 -5.34 6.39 3.07
CA SER A 203 -5.69 5.04 2.61
C SER A 203 -5.02 4.71 1.28
N PHE A 204 -4.94 5.67 0.36
CA PHE A 204 -4.21 5.47 -0.89
C PHE A 204 -2.70 5.27 -0.68
N SER A 205 -2.08 6.06 0.21
CA SER A 205 -0.68 5.85 0.62
C SER A 205 -0.47 4.50 1.28
N MET A 206 -1.44 4.00 2.06
CA MET A 206 -1.41 2.65 2.63
C MET A 206 -1.38 1.57 1.54
N TYR A 207 -2.22 1.66 0.49
CA TYR A 207 -2.17 0.72 -0.63
C TYR A 207 -0.82 0.76 -1.33
N ALA A 208 -0.30 1.95 -1.61
CA ALA A 208 1.01 2.12 -2.23
C ALA A 208 2.14 1.56 -1.35
N MET A 209 2.01 1.66 -0.02
CA MET A 209 2.97 1.10 0.93
C MET A 209 2.98 -0.43 0.92
N SER A 210 1.81 -1.07 0.97
CA SER A 210 1.69 -2.53 0.83
C SER A 210 2.28 -3.01 -0.50
N LEU A 211 1.91 -2.37 -1.61
CA LEU A 211 2.36 -2.75 -2.94
C LEU A 211 3.88 -2.52 -3.12
N SER A 212 4.40 -1.38 -2.66
CA SER A 212 5.83 -1.06 -2.68
C SER A 212 6.63 -2.08 -1.87
N SER A 213 6.16 -2.43 -0.66
CA SER A 213 6.78 -3.45 0.19
C SER A 213 6.79 -4.82 -0.47
N GLY A 214 5.67 -5.23 -1.09
CA GLY A 214 5.60 -6.48 -1.84
C GLY A 214 6.55 -6.51 -3.04
N LEU A 215 6.60 -5.44 -3.84
CA LEU A 215 7.52 -5.32 -4.99
C LEU A 215 8.99 -5.32 -4.55
N PHE A 216 9.29 -4.67 -3.42
CA PHE A 216 10.62 -4.67 -2.82
C PHE A 216 11.05 -6.09 -2.44
N LEU A 217 10.20 -6.84 -1.75
CA LEU A 217 10.44 -8.25 -1.39
C LEU A 217 10.56 -9.17 -2.62
N LEU A 218 9.92 -8.83 -3.74
CA LEU A 218 10.08 -9.55 -5.01
C LEU A 218 11.35 -9.13 -5.79
N GLY A 219 12.21 -8.27 -5.22
CA GLY A 219 13.44 -7.78 -5.86
C GLY A 219 13.19 -6.75 -6.97
N LYS A 220 11.96 -6.27 -7.15
CA LYS A 220 11.58 -5.26 -8.16
C LYS A 220 11.77 -3.84 -7.61
N HIS A 221 13.02 -3.51 -7.28
CA HIS A 221 13.40 -2.23 -6.63
C HIS A 221 12.92 -0.97 -7.37
N ALA A 222 13.03 -0.95 -8.70
CA ALA A 222 12.60 0.20 -9.50
C ALA A 222 11.08 0.42 -9.44
N SER A 223 10.30 -0.65 -9.52
CA SER A 223 8.84 -0.60 -9.38
C SER A 223 8.42 -0.23 -7.97
N ALA A 224 9.12 -0.71 -6.95
CA ALA A 224 8.85 -0.35 -5.55
C ALA A 224 8.98 1.17 -5.34
N VAL A 225 10.06 1.80 -5.83
CA VAL A 225 10.26 3.25 -5.70
C VAL A 225 9.30 4.06 -6.57
N ALA A 226 8.96 3.57 -7.75
CA ALA A 226 7.91 4.17 -8.59
C ALA A 226 6.55 4.20 -7.86
N VAL A 227 6.13 3.08 -7.26
CA VAL A 227 4.89 2.98 -6.48
C VAL A 227 4.96 3.84 -5.21
N ALA A 228 6.10 3.88 -4.53
CA ALA A 228 6.31 4.79 -3.40
C ALA A 228 6.11 6.26 -3.80
N SER A 229 6.63 6.66 -4.97
CA SER A 229 6.46 8.02 -5.50
C SER A 229 4.98 8.32 -5.79
N VAL A 230 4.23 7.36 -6.34
CA VAL A 230 2.77 7.47 -6.53
C VAL A 230 2.05 7.63 -5.19
N GLY A 231 2.38 6.82 -4.18
CA GLY A 231 1.78 6.88 -2.85
C GLY A 231 2.00 8.20 -2.11
N VAL A 232 3.18 8.80 -2.28
CA VAL A 232 3.53 10.09 -1.68
C VAL A 232 2.87 11.26 -2.41
N LEU A 233 2.97 11.29 -3.75
CA LEU A 233 2.54 12.46 -4.52
C LEU A 233 1.04 12.50 -4.78
N LEU A 234 0.42 11.35 -5.06
CA LEU A 234 -1.02 11.26 -5.32
C LEU A 234 -1.82 11.00 -4.04
N GLY A 235 -1.27 10.21 -3.10
CA GLY A 235 -1.86 9.99 -1.79
C GLY A 235 -1.56 11.15 -0.86
N TRP A 236 -0.65 10.94 0.08
CA TRP A 236 -0.35 11.91 1.13
C TRP A 236 1.14 12.27 1.16
N PRO A 237 1.53 13.54 0.89
CA PRO A 237 2.94 13.94 0.81
C PRO A 237 3.77 13.67 2.07
N PHE A 238 3.14 13.75 3.25
CA PHE A 238 3.83 13.49 4.52
C PHE A 238 4.20 12.02 4.71
N SER A 239 3.52 11.09 4.01
CA SER A 239 3.84 9.66 4.04
C SER A 239 5.25 9.34 3.49
N ILE A 240 5.94 10.32 2.88
CA ILE A 240 7.33 10.18 2.42
C ILE A 240 8.24 9.58 3.50
N LEU A 241 8.04 9.95 4.77
CA LEU A 241 8.81 9.44 5.90
C LEU A 241 8.68 7.92 6.05
N ALA A 242 7.47 7.40 5.88
CA ALA A 242 7.21 5.97 5.92
C ALA A 242 7.86 5.24 4.73
N PHE A 243 7.97 5.88 3.56
CA PHE A 243 8.59 5.29 2.37
C PHE A 243 10.13 5.34 2.35
N LEU A 244 10.77 6.11 3.25
CA LEU A 244 12.23 6.29 3.27
C LEU A 244 13.01 4.97 3.37
N PRO A 245 12.67 4.02 4.28
CA PRO A 245 13.47 2.80 4.42
C PRO A 245 13.50 1.96 3.14
N ILE A 246 12.33 1.74 2.53
CA ILE A 246 12.20 0.97 1.29
C ILE A 246 12.91 1.69 0.15
N THR A 247 12.77 3.01 0.07
CA THR A 247 13.35 3.82 -1.01
C THR A 247 14.87 3.84 -0.96
N PHE A 248 15.45 4.16 0.19
CA PHE A 248 16.90 4.21 0.34
C PHE A 248 17.54 2.84 0.16
N TYR A 249 16.94 1.78 0.70
CA TYR A 249 17.50 0.46 0.55
C TYR A 249 17.36 -0.06 -0.90
N SER A 250 16.25 0.25 -1.58
CA SER A 250 16.09 -0.07 -3.01
C SER A 250 17.11 0.66 -3.90
N LEU A 251 17.37 1.94 -3.61
CA LEU A 251 18.41 2.74 -4.28
C LEU A 251 19.81 2.17 -4.02
N ALA A 252 20.10 1.76 -2.78
CA ALA A 252 21.37 1.14 -2.42
C ALA A 252 21.61 -0.19 -3.15
N LYS A 253 20.55 -0.97 -3.41
CA LYS A 253 20.64 -2.24 -4.17
C LYS A 253 20.84 -2.04 -5.66
N ARG A 254 20.08 -1.12 -6.29
CA ARG A 254 20.17 -0.85 -7.74
C ARG A 254 19.93 0.62 -8.05
N PHE A 255 20.98 1.45 -7.96
CA PHE A 255 20.84 2.90 -8.08
C PHE A 255 20.22 3.37 -9.42
N LYS A 256 20.88 3.12 -10.56
CA LYS A 256 20.49 3.69 -11.86
C LYS A 256 19.00 3.44 -12.25
N PRO A 257 18.52 2.19 -12.35
CA PRO A 257 17.13 1.94 -12.77
C PRO A 257 16.12 2.41 -11.72
N THR A 258 16.47 2.34 -10.44
CA THR A 258 15.57 2.73 -9.35
C THR A 258 15.43 4.24 -9.25
N PHE A 259 16.54 4.97 -9.37
CA PHE A 259 16.55 6.42 -9.42
C PHE A 259 15.79 6.93 -10.65
N ALA A 260 16.04 6.36 -11.83
CA ALA A 260 15.32 6.72 -13.05
C ALA A 260 13.81 6.48 -12.91
N ALA A 261 13.39 5.33 -12.39
CA ALA A 261 11.97 5.03 -12.18
C ALA A 261 11.31 6.01 -11.19
N GLY A 262 11.96 6.29 -10.05
CA GLY A 262 11.46 7.27 -9.06
C GLY A 262 11.41 8.69 -9.61
N ALA A 263 12.46 9.14 -10.31
CA ALA A 263 12.52 10.48 -10.88
C ALA A 263 11.49 10.66 -12.01
N LEU A 264 11.38 9.71 -12.93
CA LEU A 264 10.43 9.77 -14.04
C LEU A 264 8.98 9.74 -13.54
N THR A 265 8.66 8.86 -12.58
CA THR A 265 7.31 8.83 -12.01
C THR A 265 6.99 10.10 -11.22
N SER A 266 7.93 10.63 -10.46
CA SER A 266 7.75 11.88 -9.73
C SER A 266 7.54 13.07 -10.66
N LEU A 267 8.36 13.21 -11.70
CA LEU A 267 8.23 14.26 -12.70
C LEU A 267 6.92 14.16 -13.47
N ALA A 268 6.52 12.94 -13.87
CA ALA A 268 5.26 12.71 -14.56
C ALA A 268 4.05 13.09 -13.69
N LEU A 269 4.03 12.67 -12.42
CA LEU A 269 2.93 12.97 -11.49
C LEU A 269 2.87 14.44 -11.12
N LEU A 270 4.01 15.08 -10.87
CA LEU A 270 4.06 16.52 -10.60
C LEU A 270 3.59 17.31 -11.83
N GLY A 271 4.06 16.96 -13.02
CA GLY A 271 3.61 17.57 -14.27
C GLY A 271 2.11 17.40 -14.49
N LEU A 272 1.60 16.18 -14.30
CA LEU A 272 0.17 15.88 -14.42
C LEU A 272 -0.66 16.64 -13.38
N SER A 273 -0.21 16.67 -12.13
CA SER A 273 -0.86 17.42 -11.04
C SER A 273 -0.90 18.90 -11.36
N LEU A 274 0.18 19.50 -11.87
CA LEU A 274 0.23 20.91 -12.27
C LEU A 274 -0.76 21.21 -13.41
N LEU A 275 -0.84 20.34 -14.42
CA LEU A 275 -1.75 20.52 -15.55
C LEU A 275 -3.22 20.42 -15.13
N VAL A 276 -3.54 19.40 -14.32
CA VAL A 276 -4.89 19.22 -13.79
C VAL A 276 -5.26 20.38 -12.87
N ASP A 277 -4.39 20.73 -11.93
CA ASP A 277 -4.63 21.86 -11.02
C ASP A 277 -4.78 23.17 -11.80
N TYR A 278 -4.01 23.40 -12.86
CA TYR A 278 -4.18 24.55 -13.75
C TYR A 278 -5.57 24.58 -14.41
N HIS A 279 -6.06 23.43 -14.89
CA HIS A 279 -7.37 23.35 -15.53
C HIS A 279 -8.51 23.72 -14.58
N TYR A 280 -8.48 23.23 -13.34
CA TYR A 280 -9.54 23.48 -12.36
C TYR A 280 -9.39 24.82 -11.62
N TYR A 281 -8.17 25.20 -11.23
CA TYR A 281 -7.93 26.45 -10.50
C TYR A 281 -7.74 27.67 -11.42
N GLY A 282 -7.54 27.46 -12.73
CA GLY A 282 -7.32 28.54 -13.70
C GLY A 282 -5.98 29.28 -13.56
N ARG A 283 -5.05 28.76 -12.75
CA ARG A 283 -3.73 29.36 -12.49
C ARG A 283 -2.67 28.29 -12.25
N TRP A 284 -1.42 28.62 -12.54
CA TRP A 284 -0.29 27.75 -12.22
C TRP A 284 -0.10 27.69 -10.71
N THR A 285 -0.39 26.54 -10.12
CA THR A 285 -0.28 26.28 -8.68
C THR A 285 0.11 24.83 -8.46
N SER A 286 0.84 24.56 -7.37
CA SER A 286 1.15 23.20 -6.94
C SER A 286 0.49 22.94 -5.62
N SER A 287 -0.58 22.13 -5.62
CA SER A 287 -1.32 21.80 -4.40
C SER A 287 -0.43 21.10 -3.37
N ILE A 288 0.51 20.26 -3.82
CA ILE A 288 1.47 19.56 -2.96
C ILE A 288 2.39 20.55 -2.23
N LEU A 289 2.97 21.52 -2.95
CA LEU A 289 3.84 22.53 -2.33
C LEU A 289 3.06 23.47 -1.41
N ASN A 290 1.85 23.89 -1.80
CA ASN A 290 0.98 24.70 -0.96
C ASN A 290 0.65 23.99 0.34
N LEU A 291 0.31 22.70 0.26
CA LEU A 291 0.01 21.88 1.43
C LEU A 291 1.21 21.76 2.38
N LEU A 292 2.41 21.52 1.84
CA LEU A 292 3.63 21.45 2.65
C LEU A 292 3.94 22.80 3.29
N LEU A 293 3.87 23.90 2.53
CA LEU A 293 4.14 25.24 3.02
C LEU A 293 3.13 25.66 4.10
N TYR A 294 1.85 25.35 3.91
CA TYR A 294 0.79 25.65 4.87
C TYR A 294 1.05 24.96 6.23
N ASN A 295 1.37 23.67 6.20
CA ASN A 295 1.62 22.90 7.42
C ASN A 295 2.95 23.27 8.09
N VAL A 296 3.99 23.61 7.33
CA VAL A 296 5.30 23.95 7.89
C VAL A 296 5.36 25.40 8.40
N LYS A 297 4.80 26.36 7.67
CA LYS A 297 4.93 27.81 8.02
C LYS A 297 3.88 28.29 9.01
N SER A 298 2.63 27.85 8.89
CA SER A 298 1.57 28.29 9.81
C SER A 298 1.48 27.43 11.08
N GLY A 299 2.42 26.47 11.24
CA GLY A 299 2.37 25.44 12.29
C GLY A 299 1.21 24.45 12.12
N GLY A 300 0.38 24.63 11.09
CA GLY A 300 -1.01 24.22 11.08
C GLY A 300 -1.73 24.77 12.31
N GLU A 301 -2.90 25.37 12.16
CA GLU A 301 -3.79 25.54 13.32
C GLU A 301 -4.34 24.16 13.77
N SER A 302 -3.51 23.13 13.80
CA SER A 302 -3.84 21.75 14.12
C SER A 302 -4.30 21.62 15.57
N HIS A 303 -3.78 22.47 16.46
CA HIS A 303 -4.23 22.58 17.85
C HIS A 303 -5.60 23.25 18.01
N LEU A 304 -6.16 23.87 16.95
CA LEU A 304 -7.48 24.52 16.98
C LEU A 304 -8.60 23.54 17.33
N TYR A 305 -8.43 22.27 16.97
CA TYR A 305 -9.39 21.19 17.22
C TYR A 305 -9.11 20.39 18.50
N GLY A 306 -8.13 20.83 19.30
CA GLY A 306 -7.70 20.16 20.53
C GLY A 306 -6.33 19.49 20.41
N VAL A 307 -5.85 18.99 21.54
CA VAL A 307 -4.56 18.29 21.66
C VAL A 307 -4.82 16.97 22.37
N GLU A 308 -4.25 15.90 21.82
CA GLU A 308 -4.45 14.55 22.33
C GLU A 308 -3.27 14.07 23.18
N GLY A 309 -3.57 13.22 24.17
CA GLY A 309 -2.58 12.71 25.10
C GLY A 309 -1.45 11.92 24.41
N PRO A 310 -0.28 11.75 25.05
CA PRO A 310 0.86 11.01 24.47
C PRO A 310 0.52 9.56 24.12
N LEU A 311 -0.42 8.94 24.85
CA LEU A 311 -0.84 7.55 24.66
C LEU A 311 -1.88 7.35 23.53
N PHE A 312 -2.32 8.41 22.86
CA PHE A 312 -3.37 8.33 21.84
C PHE A 312 -3.10 7.26 20.77
N TYR A 313 -1.94 7.34 20.10
CA TYR A 313 -1.60 6.37 19.04
C TYR A 313 -1.34 4.95 19.55
N LEU A 314 -0.94 4.79 20.82
CA LEU A 314 -0.82 3.46 21.43
C LEU A 314 -2.20 2.85 21.70
N ARG A 315 -3.14 3.65 22.21
CA ARG A 315 -4.54 3.22 22.42
C ARG A 315 -5.22 2.93 21.08
N ASN A 316 -5.04 3.80 20.10
CA ASN A 316 -5.56 3.63 18.75
C ASN A 316 -4.99 2.37 18.08
N GLY A 317 -3.67 2.18 18.13
CA GLY A 317 -3.01 0.99 17.60
C GLY A 317 -3.51 -0.29 18.27
N PHE A 318 -3.67 -0.28 19.59
CA PHE A 318 -4.23 -1.43 20.31
C PHE A 318 -5.70 -1.70 19.93
N ASN A 319 -6.53 -0.66 19.79
CA ASN A 319 -7.93 -0.85 19.38
C ASN A 319 -8.06 -1.39 17.96
N ASN A 320 -7.18 -0.93 17.05
CA ASN A 320 -7.26 -1.26 15.63
C ASN A 320 -6.61 -2.58 15.26
N PHE A 321 -5.57 -2.98 16.00
CA PHE A 321 -4.80 -4.18 15.69
C PHE A 321 -4.71 -5.16 16.87
N ASN A 322 -5.26 -4.87 18.04
CA ASN A 322 -5.26 -5.75 19.21
C ASN A 322 -3.86 -6.32 19.52
N VAL A 323 -3.75 -7.64 19.70
CA VAL A 323 -2.50 -8.36 19.97
C VAL A 323 -1.46 -8.15 18.86
N CYS A 324 -1.91 -7.92 17.62
CA CYS A 324 -1.03 -7.67 16.48
C CYS A 324 -0.15 -6.45 16.69
N PHE A 325 -0.71 -5.39 17.27
CA PHE A 325 0.03 -4.17 17.56
C PHE A 325 1.18 -4.44 18.53
N ILE A 326 0.92 -5.22 19.59
CA ILE A 326 1.92 -5.58 20.59
C ILE A 326 3.03 -6.41 19.94
N LEU A 327 2.67 -7.40 19.12
CA LEU A 327 3.64 -8.21 18.38
C LEU A 327 4.51 -7.35 17.45
N ALA A 328 3.91 -6.38 16.77
CA ALA A 328 4.63 -5.44 15.91
C ALA A 328 5.61 -4.58 16.72
N LEU A 329 5.21 -4.05 17.89
CA LEU A 329 6.10 -3.28 18.76
C LEU A 329 7.26 -4.10 19.34
N LEU A 330 7.07 -5.41 19.55
CA LEU A 330 8.10 -6.30 20.08
C LEU A 330 9.10 -6.79 19.02
N LEU A 331 8.79 -6.64 17.73
CA LEU A 331 9.64 -7.13 16.65
C LEU A 331 11.10 -6.64 16.71
N PRO A 332 11.43 -5.36 17.04
CA PRO A 332 12.82 -4.91 17.12
C PRO A 332 13.61 -5.60 18.24
N LEU A 333 12.94 -5.99 19.33
CA LEU A 333 13.55 -6.74 20.42
C LEU A 333 13.83 -8.20 20.04
N ILE A 334 12.95 -8.79 19.23
CA ILE A 334 13.06 -10.17 18.74
C ILE A 334 13.99 -10.23 17.50
N PHE A 335 14.19 -9.11 16.81
CA PHE A 335 14.95 -9.04 15.57
C PHE A 335 16.38 -9.59 15.65
N PRO A 336 17.20 -9.34 16.71
CA PRO A 336 18.53 -9.93 16.83
C PRO A 336 18.52 -11.48 16.74
N ILE A 337 17.45 -12.11 17.23
CA ILE A 337 17.24 -13.56 17.19
C ILE A 337 16.69 -13.96 15.81
N ALA A 338 15.72 -13.21 15.28
CA ALA A 338 15.06 -13.48 14.02
C ALA A 338 15.92 -13.17 12.77
N ARG A 339 16.92 -12.30 12.88
CA ARG A 339 17.77 -11.82 11.77
C ARG A 339 18.46 -12.94 11.02
N ARG A 340 18.84 -14.02 11.72
CA ARG A 340 19.48 -15.20 11.12
C ARG A 340 18.59 -15.89 10.09
N LYS A 341 17.26 -15.76 10.23
CA LYS A 341 16.27 -16.45 9.38
C LYS A 341 15.59 -15.52 8.37
N TYR A 342 15.36 -14.25 8.72
CA TYR A 342 14.52 -13.34 7.94
C TYR A 342 15.27 -12.18 7.24
N GLY A 343 16.59 -12.09 7.44
CA GLY A 343 17.43 -11.05 6.79
C GLY A 343 17.07 -9.61 7.21
N PRO A 344 17.76 -8.59 6.67
CA PRO A 344 17.44 -7.19 6.92
C PRO A 344 16.16 -6.74 6.21
N ASP A 345 15.74 -7.44 5.15
CA ASP A 345 14.64 -7.02 4.28
C ASP A 345 13.30 -6.99 5.03
N LEU A 346 13.06 -7.90 5.98
CA LEU A 346 11.87 -7.88 6.83
C LEU A 346 11.85 -6.65 7.76
N LEU A 347 13.00 -6.27 8.32
CA LEU A 347 13.10 -5.05 9.13
C LEU A 347 12.78 -3.82 8.30
N ILE A 348 13.23 -3.77 7.05
CA ILE A 348 12.98 -2.64 6.16
C ILE A 348 11.50 -2.51 5.85
N VAL A 349 10.80 -3.63 5.64
CA VAL A 349 9.35 -3.63 5.41
C VAL A 349 8.58 -3.18 6.65
N VAL A 350 9.00 -3.56 7.86
CA VAL A 350 8.28 -3.20 9.11
C VAL A 350 8.70 -1.84 9.68
N SER A 351 9.91 -1.36 9.37
CA SER A 351 10.43 -0.08 9.88
C SER A 351 9.56 1.16 9.65
N PRO A 352 8.77 1.28 8.55
CA PRO A 352 7.85 2.39 8.36
C PRO A 352 6.85 2.54 9.52
N LEU A 353 6.41 1.45 10.15
CA LEU A 353 5.52 1.49 11.31
C LEU A 353 6.12 2.32 12.44
N TYR A 354 7.38 2.07 12.82
CA TYR A 354 8.02 2.78 13.92
C TYR A 354 8.35 4.23 13.58
N ILE A 355 8.81 4.48 12.36
CA ILE A 355 9.12 5.84 11.90
C ILE A 355 7.85 6.68 11.92
N TRP A 356 6.76 6.11 11.39
CA TRP A 356 5.48 6.78 11.30
C TRP A 356 4.84 6.99 12.67
N LEU A 357 4.80 5.94 13.50
CA LEU A 357 4.28 6.01 14.86
C LEU A 357 5.05 7.04 15.69
N GLY A 358 6.38 7.05 15.58
CA GLY A 358 7.24 8.03 16.25
C GLY A 358 6.97 9.46 15.78
N PHE A 359 6.98 9.69 14.46
CA PHE A 359 6.74 11.00 13.88
C PHE A 359 5.36 11.56 14.24
N MET A 360 4.30 10.76 14.11
CA MET A 360 2.94 11.17 14.43
C MET A 360 2.74 11.38 15.94
N SER A 361 3.42 10.60 16.79
CA SER A 361 3.32 10.78 18.24
C SER A 361 3.94 12.08 18.75
N LEU A 362 4.87 12.68 17.99
CA LEU A 362 5.45 13.98 18.29
C LEU A 362 4.51 15.15 17.95
N GLN A 363 3.50 14.92 17.10
CA GLN A 363 2.55 15.96 16.75
C GLN A 363 1.55 16.20 17.90
N PRO A 364 1.23 17.46 18.22
CA PRO A 364 0.26 17.78 19.27
C PRO A 364 -1.16 17.37 18.86
N HIS A 365 -1.51 17.62 17.60
CA HIS A 365 -2.78 17.16 17.01
C HIS A 365 -2.64 15.72 16.53
N LYS A 366 -3.63 14.89 16.86
CA LYS A 366 -3.60 13.46 16.55
C LYS A 366 -4.96 13.02 16.05
N GLU A 367 -4.94 12.29 14.96
CA GLU A 367 -6.14 11.75 14.35
C GLU A 367 -5.89 10.30 13.92
N GLU A 368 -6.97 9.51 13.95
CA GLU A 368 -6.92 8.10 13.57
C GLU A 368 -6.55 7.93 12.09
N ARG A 369 -7.08 8.78 11.18
CA ARG A 369 -6.78 8.75 9.74
C ARG A 369 -5.30 8.90 9.40
N PHE A 370 -4.51 9.52 10.28
CA PHE A 370 -3.07 9.64 10.10
C PHE A 370 -2.36 8.30 10.28
N ALA A 371 -2.93 7.37 11.05
CA ALA A 371 -2.35 6.04 11.26
C ALA A 371 -2.59 5.07 10.08
N PHE A 372 -3.40 5.44 9.08
CA PHE A 372 -3.76 4.53 7.98
C PHE A 372 -2.54 4.11 7.17
N SER A 373 -1.58 5.02 6.93
CA SER A 373 -0.37 4.72 6.14
C SER A 373 0.54 3.64 6.75
N SER A 374 0.36 3.31 8.03
CA SER A 374 1.05 2.21 8.72
C SER A 374 0.18 0.97 8.97
N CYS A 375 -1.07 0.96 8.50
CA CYS A 375 -2.07 -0.02 8.90
C CYS A 375 -1.83 -1.43 8.30
N CYS A 376 -1.19 -1.51 7.13
CA CYS A 376 -0.91 -2.78 6.45
C CYS A 376 0.55 -3.26 6.59
N ILE A 377 1.33 -2.64 7.50
CA ILE A 377 2.74 -2.92 7.78
C ILE A 377 2.87 -3.54 9.17
#